data_AF-A0A359ICL5-F1
#
_entry.id   AF-A0A359ICL5-F1
#
_cell.length_a   1.000
_cell.length_b   1.000
_cell.length_c   1.000
_cell.angle_alpha   90.00
_cell.angle_beta   90.00
_cell.angle_gamma   90.00
#
_symmetry.space_group_name_H-M   'P 1'
#
loop_
_entity.id
_entity.type
_entity.pdbx_description
1 polymer ?
#
loop_
_entity_poly.entity_id
_entity_poly.type
_entity_poly.pdbx_seq_one_letter_code
_entity_poly.pdbx_strand_id
1 'polypeptide(L)'
;MIISFHTIQTKTSRQFVLILLGILIVFQAISIFNGNNLNPALLILTGLLLLLLLLPAIVTRSLFWCVMVITGVLGTILTFLLLSLVFFLLIFPLGFFRRILGKSPLDDRIKKESRSYWRFVHDDHNDMTKQY
;
A
#
# COMPACT_ATOMS: atom_id res chain seq x y z
N MET A 1 -4.27 1.09 -13.91
CA MET A 1 -5.54 1.56 -13.29
C MET A 1 -5.40 3.05 -13.05
N ILE A 2 -5.90 3.85 -13.99
CA ILE A 2 -5.80 5.32 -13.97
C ILE A 2 -6.81 5.82 -12.94
N ILE A 3 -6.33 6.50 -11.90
CA ILE A 3 -7.15 7.01 -10.80
C ILE A 3 -8.12 8.04 -11.39
N SER A 4 -9.40 7.71 -11.44
CA SER A 4 -10.45 8.64 -11.85
C SER A 4 -10.60 9.70 -10.76
N PHE A 5 -10.04 10.88 -10.99
CA PHE A 5 -10.19 12.06 -10.13
C PHE A 5 -11.60 12.64 -10.28
N HIS A 6 -12.62 11.87 -9.88
CA HIS A 6 -14.00 12.29 -9.90
C HIS A 6 -14.20 13.45 -8.90
N THR A 7 -14.37 14.65 -9.46
CA THR A 7 -14.87 15.90 -8.84
C THR A 7 -14.61 16.05 -7.34
N ILE A 8 -13.59 16.84 -6.97
CA ILE A 8 -13.40 17.29 -5.59
C ILE A 8 -14.63 18.08 -5.16
N GLN A 9 -15.55 17.44 -4.43
CA GLN A 9 -16.73 18.07 -3.86
C GLN A 9 -16.26 19.09 -2.81
N THR A 10 -16.70 20.34 -2.96
CA THR A 10 -16.32 21.46 -2.05
C THR A 10 -16.72 21.21 -0.60
N LYS A 11 -17.77 20.41 -0.36
CA LYS A 11 -18.18 19.97 0.98
C LYS A 11 -17.16 19.02 1.61
N THR A 12 -16.58 18.12 0.83
CA THR A 12 -15.60 17.12 1.27
C THR A 12 -14.30 17.78 1.73
N SER A 13 -13.81 18.80 1.02
CA SER A 13 -12.58 19.52 1.42
C SER A 13 -12.71 20.20 2.78
N ARG A 14 -13.85 20.85 3.05
CA ARG A 14 -14.08 21.50 4.35
C ARG A 14 -14.21 20.49 5.49
N GLN A 15 -14.93 19.38 5.26
CA GLN A 15 -15.05 18.31 6.26
C GLN A 15 -13.69 17.70 6.61
N PHE A 16 -12.80 17.51 5.63
CA PHE A 16 -11.45 17.02 5.90
C PHE A 16 -10.64 17.99 6.77
N VAL A 17 -10.66 19.30 6.48
CA VAL A 17 -9.98 20.30 7.33
C VAL A 17 -10.57 20.30 8.75
N LEU A 18 -11.89 20.20 8.88
CA LEU A 18 -12.56 20.16 10.19
C LEU A 18 -12.14 18.93 11.00
N ILE A 19 -12.05 17.75 10.37
CA ILE A 19 -11.59 16.51 11.03
C ILE A 19 -10.12 16.65 11.45
N LEU A 20 -9.26 17.16 10.57
CA LEU A 20 -7.83 17.36 10.88
C LEU A 20 -7.66 18.35 12.04
N LEU A 21 -8.40 19.46 12.01
CA LEU A 21 -8.39 20.47 13.06
C LEU A 21 -8.89 19.89 14.40
N GLY A 22 -9.95 19.09 14.38
CA GLY A 22 -10.44 18.36 15.56
C GLY A 22 -9.37 17.46 16.17
N ILE A 23 -8.67 16.67 15.34
CA ILE A 23 -7.58 15.79 15.81
C ILE A 23 -6.43 16.61 16.41
N LEU A 24 -6.01 17.72 15.77
CA LEU A 24 -4.94 18.56 16.30
C LEU A 24 -5.33 19.21 17.64
N ILE A 25 -6.57 19.68 17.79
CA ILE A 25 -7.07 20.25 19.05
C ILE A 25 -7.05 19.19 20.16
N VAL A 26 -7.53 17.98 19.87
CA VAL A 26 -7.51 16.87 20.83
C VAL A 26 -6.08 16.52 21.23
N PHE A 27 -5.16 16.43 20.28
CA PHE A 27 -3.75 16.16 20.55
C PHE A 27 -3.11 17.25 21.41
N GLN A 28 -3.44 18.52 21.14
CA GLN A 28 -2.95 19.65 21.92
C GLN A 28 -3.53 19.63 23.34
N ALA A 29 -4.82 19.32 23.49
CA ALA A 29 -5.46 19.15 24.80
C ALA A 29 -4.77 18.04 25.62
N ILE A 30 -4.52 16.87 25.02
CA ILE A 30 -3.79 15.77 25.68
C ILE A 30 -2.38 16.21 26.08
N SER A 31 -1.67 16.95 25.23
CA SER A 31 -0.32 17.45 25.54
C SER A 31 -0.32 18.43 26.73
N ILE A 32 -1.36 19.25 26.86
CA ILE A 32 -1.55 20.17 28.00
C ILE A 32 -1.86 19.38 29.27
N PHE A 33 -2.74 18.38 29.20
CA PHE A 33 -3.06 17.50 30.33
C PHE A 33 -1.86 16.70 30.83
N ASN A 34 -0.91 16.37 29.95
CA ASN A 34 0.34 15.69 30.31
C ASN A 34 1.39 16.63 30.95
N GLY A 35 1.06 17.90 31.20
CA GLY A 35 1.97 18.88 31.82
C GLY A 35 3.12 19.33 30.93
N ASN A 36 3.08 18.97 29.64
CA ASN A 36 4.10 19.38 28.67
C ASN A 36 3.82 20.82 28.23
N ASN A 37 4.87 21.62 28.04
CA ASN A 37 4.74 22.96 27.49
C ASN A 37 4.03 22.90 26.13
N LEU A 38 3.22 23.92 25.85
CA LEU A 38 2.63 24.11 24.54
C LEU A 38 3.75 24.18 23.49
N ASN A 39 3.82 23.16 22.63
CA ASN A 39 4.78 23.18 21.53
C ASN A 39 4.41 24.35 20.60
N PRO A 40 5.25 25.39 20.47
CA PRO A 40 4.92 26.57 19.66
C PRO A 40 4.71 26.18 18.20
N ALA A 41 5.41 25.15 17.71
CA ALA A 41 5.22 24.59 16.38
C ALA A 41 3.80 24.04 16.14
N LEU A 42 3.22 23.32 17.12
CA LEU A 42 1.85 22.80 17.01
C LEU A 42 0.82 23.93 17.04
N LEU A 43 1.08 24.97 17.85
CA LEU A 43 0.21 26.13 17.98
C LEU A 43 0.16 26.96 16.69
N ILE A 44 1.33 27.19 16.07
CA ILE A 44 1.46 27.84 14.75
C ILE A 44 0.73 27.01 13.70
N LEU A 45 0.89 25.68 13.71
CA LEU A 45 0.25 24.80 12.74
C LEU A 45 -1.29 24.82 12.88
N THR A 46 -1.82 24.82 14.10
CA THR A 46 -3.27 24.97 14.34
C THR A 46 -3.80 26.33 13.89
N GLY A 47 -3.07 27.41 14.18
CA GLY A 47 -3.45 28.76 13.75
C GLY A 47 -3.46 28.91 12.23
N LEU A 48 -2.45 28.36 11.56
CA LEU A 48 -2.36 28.34 10.10
C LEU A 48 -3.52 27.56 9.47
N LEU A 49 -3.89 26.41 10.06
CA LEU A 49 -5.00 25.58 9.58
C LEU A 49 -6.37 26.26 9.78
N LEU A 50 -6.53 26.99 10.88
CA LEU A 50 -7.75 27.75 11.19
C LEU A 50 -7.88 28.97 10.28
N LEU A 51 -6.77 29.66 10.00
CA LEU A 51 -6.71 30.73 9.01
C LEU A 51 -7.11 30.20 7.63
N LEU A 52 -6.57 29.05 7.23
CA LEU A 52 -6.89 28.38 5.97
C LEU A 52 -8.39 28.01 5.83
N LEU A 53 -9.10 27.79 6.94
CA LEU A 53 -10.55 27.57 6.94
C LEU A 53 -11.35 28.86 6.71
N LEU A 54 -10.83 30.01 7.13
CA LEU A 54 -11.41 31.34 6.90
C LEU A 54 -11.14 31.88 5.49
N LEU A 55 -10.08 31.42 4.82
CA LEU A 55 -9.75 31.84 3.46
C LEU A 55 -10.81 31.36 2.43
N PRO A 56 -11.00 32.13 1.32
CA PRO A 56 -11.96 31.77 0.28
C PRO A 56 -11.68 30.38 -0.29
N ALA A 57 -12.74 29.65 -0.61
CA ALA A 57 -12.72 28.24 -1.02
C ALA A 57 -11.85 27.93 -2.25
N ILE A 58 -11.36 28.96 -2.94
CA ILE A 58 -10.46 28.85 -4.08
C ILE A 58 -9.02 28.47 -3.65
N VAL A 59 -8.53 28.99 -2.51
CA VAL A 59 -7.16 28.75 -2.04
C VAL A 59 -7.03 27.36 -1.43
N THR A 60 -8.04 26.97 -0.63
CA THR A 60 -8.13 25.62 -0.07
C THR A 60 -8.16 24.56 -1.16
N ARG A 61 -8.84 24.82 -2.28
CA ARG A 61 -8.88 23.89 -3.43
C ARG A 61 -7.50 23.59 -4.00
N SER A 62 -6.66 24.60 -4.18
CA SER A 62 -5.33 24.42 -4.77
C SER A 62 -4.42 23.61 -3.86
N LEU A 63 -4.46 23.86 -2.55
CA LEU A 63 -3.65 23.13 -1.58
C LEU A 63 -4.08 21.65 -1.48
N PHE A 64 -5.39 21.39 -1.44
CA PHE A 64 -5.92 20.02 -1.43
C PHE A 64 -5.52 19.22 -2.67
N TRP A 65 -5.49 19.87 -3.83
CA TRP A 65 -5.06 19.23 -5.06
C TRP A 65 -3.59 18.82 -4.99
N CYS A 66 -2.70 19.71 -4.54
CA CYS A 66 -1.28 19.38 -4.35
C CYS A 66 -1.10 18.20 -3.38
N VAL A 67 -1.79 18.23 -2.24
CA VAL A 67 -1.71 17.14 -1.25
C VAL A 67 -2.21 15.82 -1.85
N MET A 68 -3.34 15.82 -2.57
CA MET A 68 -3.86 14.62 -3.22
C MET A 68 -2.89 14.03 -4.24
N VAL A 69 -2.24 14.86 -5.06
CA VAL A 69 -1.23 14.40 -6.02
C VAL A 69 -0.04 13.77 -5.28
N ILE A 70 0.48 14.45 -4.26
CA ILE A 70 1.62 13.96 -3.48
C ILE A 70 1.25 12.63 -2.79
N THR A 71 0.12 12.57 -2.10
CA THR A 71 -0.34 11.36 -1.41
C THR A 71 -0.62 10.22 -2.38
N GLY A 72 -1.14 10.49 -3.58
CA GLY A 72 -1.36 9.47 -4.61
C GLY A 72 -0.06 8.88 -5.14
N VAL A 73 0.93 9.74 -5.43
CA VAL A 73 2.27 9.30 -5.87
C VAL A 73 2.97 8.53 -4.75
N LEU A 74 2.95 9.06 -3.53
CA LEU A 74 3.55 8.43 -2.36
C LEU A 74 2.91 7.07 -2.06
N GLY A 75 1.58 6.97 -2.13
CA GLY A 75 0.85 5.73 -1.94
C GLY A 75 1.23 4.68 -2.97
N THR A 76 1.37 5.08 -4.23
CA THR A 76 1.82 4.18 -5.31
C THR A 76 3.23 3.66 -5.04
N ILE A 77 4.16 4.57 -4.72
CA ILE A 77 5.54 4.20 -4.36
C ILE A 77 5.55 3.25 -3.17
N LEU A 78 4.75 3.54 -2.14
CA LEU A 78 4.67 2.72 -0.93
C LEU A 78 4.11 1.33 -1.23
N THR A 79 3.09 1.21 -2.09
CA THR A 79 2.58 -0.10 -2.52
C THR A 79 3.65 -0.91 -3.23
N PHE A 80 4.39 -0.31 -4.17
CA PHE A 80 5.50 -0.98 -4.84
C PHE A 80 6.62 -1.36 -3.86
N LEU A 81 6.94 -0.46 -2.92
CA LEU A 81 7.97 -0.69 -1.91
C LEU A 81 7.59 -1.84 -0.97
N LEU A 82 6.36 -1.83 -0.45
CA LEU A 82 5.85 -2.90 0.42
C LEU A 82 5.80 -4.23 -0.33
N LEU A 83 5.30 -4.24 -1.57
CA LEU A 83 5.21 -5.47 -2.36
C LEU A 83 6.61 -6.00 -2.69
N SER A 84 7.55 -5.14 -3.03
CA SER A 84 8.95 -5.50 -3.23
C SER A 84 9.57 -6.06 -1.95
N LEU A 85 9.34 -5.43 -0.80
CA LEU A 85 9.85 -5.89 0.48
C LEU A 85 9.30 -7.28 0.83
N VAL A 86 7.98 -7.46 0.70
CA VAL A 86 7.31 -8.75 0.93
C VAL A 86 7.83 -9.82 -0.04
N PHE A 87 8.01 -9.47 -1.31
CA PHE A 87 8.55 -10.40 -2.30
C PHE A 87 9.98 -10.81 -1.94
N PHE A 88 10.86 -9.87 -1.60
CA PHE A 88 12.26 -10.17 -1.28
C PHE A 88 12.45 -10.84 0.09
N LEU A 89 11.60 -10.59 1.08
CA LEU A 89 11.73 -11.20 2.42
C LEU A 89 10.96 -12.49 2.59
N LEU A 90 9.84 -12.69 1.88
CA LEU A 90 9.02 -13.89 2.04
C LEU A 90 9.12 -14.79 0.81
N ILE A 91 8.75 -14.29 -0.35
CA ILE A 91 8.57 -15.13 -1.55
C ILE A 91 9.93 -15.59 -2.10
N PHE A 92 10.88 -14.68 -2.23
CA PHE A 92 12.22 -14.93 -2.76
C PHE A 92 12.99 -15.97 -1.90
N PRO A 93 13.11 -15.82 -0.57
CA PRO A 93 13.82 -16.81 0.23
C PRO A 93 13.09 -18.15 0.25
N LEU A 94 11.75 -18.20 0.20
CA LEU A 94 11.04 -19.48 0.08
C LEU A 94 11.45 -20.23 -1.20
N GLY A 95 11.54 -19.54 -2.33
CA GLY A 95 12.04 -20.14 -3.57
C GLY A 95 13.53 -20.52 -3.50
N PHE A 96 14.35 -19.65 -2.91
CA PHE A 96 15.79 -19.87 -2.74
C PHE A 96 16.09 -21.06 -1.83
N PHE A 97 15.42 -21.16 -0.68
CA PHE A 97 15.50 -22.32 0.21
C PHE A 97 15.05 -23.58 -0.49
N ARG A 98 13.92 -23.57 -1.21
CA ARG A 98 13.49 -24.74 -2.00
C ARG A 98 14.53 -25.19 -3.02
N ARG A 99 15.24 -24.24 -3.65
CA ARG A 99 16.34 -24.53 -4.58
C ARG A 99 17.54 -25.16 -3.88
N ILE A 100 17.93 -24.66 -2.71
CA ILE A 100 19.02 -25.25 -1.90
C ILE A 100 18.64 -26.66 -1.41
N LEU A 101 17.39 -26.85 -0.97
CA LEU A 101 16.87 -28.14 -0.51
C LEU A 101 16.69 -29.17 -1.64
N GLY A 102 16.96 -28.83 -2.90
CA GLY A 102 16.91 -29.76 -4.03
C GLY A 102 15.50 -30.28 -4.37
N LYS A 103 14.46 -29.75 -3.72
CA LYS A 103 13.05 -30.09 -4.00
C LYS A 103 12.52 -29.26 -5.17
N SER A 104 13.08 -29.49 -6.35
CA SER A 104 12.43 -29.02 -7.57
C SER A 104 11.28 -29.96 -7.91
N PRO A 105 10.04 -29.45 -8.08
CA PRO A 105 8.90 -30.27 -8.49
C PRO A 105 9.01 -30.73 -9.95
N LEU A 106 9.87 -30.08 -10.74
CA LEU A 106 10.24 -30.51 -12.09
C LEU A 106 11.67 -31.03 -12.07
N ASP A 107 11.93 -32.09 -12.83
CA ASP A 107 13.28 -32.61 -13.07
C ASP A 107 13.99 -31.59 -13.98
N ASP A 108 14.43 -30.46 -13.42
CA ASP A 108 15.01 -29.30 -14.14
C ASP A 108 16.40 -29.59 -14.73
N ARG A 109 16.88 -30.83 -14.59
CA ARG A 109 18.11 -31.27 -15.23
C ARG A 109 17.82 -31.53 -16.70
N ILE A 110 18.34 -30.64 -17.55
CA ILE A 110 18.39 -30.84 -19.00
C ILE A 110 19.19 -32.11 -19.29
N LYS A 111 18.49 -33.24 -19.47
CA LYS A 111 19.07 -34.50 -19.94
C LYS A 111 19.48 -34.33 -21.40
N LYS A 112 20.73 -33.93 -21.64
CA LYS A 112 21.32 -33.77 -22.99
C LYS A 112 21.29 -35.05 -23.82
N GLU A 113 21.13 -36.21 -23.18
CA GLU A 113 21.16 -37.53 -23.82
C GLU A 113 19.76 -38.15 -24.05
N SER A 114 18.66 -37.53 -23.62
CA SER A 114 17.32 -38.11 -23.82
C SER A 114 16.68 -37.63 -25.14
N ARG A 115 16.16 -38.56 -25.94
CA ARG A 115 15.40 -38.25 -27.17
C ARG A 115 14.07 -37.54 -26.90
N SER A 116 13.57 -37.60 -25.67
CA SER A 116 12.32 -36.97 -25.25
C SER A 116 12.28 -36.79 -23.73
N TYR A 117 11.57 -35.77 -23.26
CA TYR A 117 11.26 -35.52 -21.84
C TYR A 117 9.89 -36.10 -21.43
N TRP A 118 9.19 -36.78 -22.35
CA TRP A 118 7.88 -37.36 -22.10
C TRP A 118 7.96 -38.44 -21.01
N ARG A 119 7.17 -38.30 -19.94
CA ARG A 119 6.98 -39.34 -18.93
C ARG A 119 5.71 -40.10 -19.25
N PHE A 120 5.83 -41.40 -19.55
CA PHE A 120 4.68 -42.25 -19.73
C PHE A 120 3.83 -42.25 -18.46
N VAL A 121 2.54 -41.96 -18.60
CA VAL A 121 1.56 -42.13 -17.53
C VAL A 121 1.55 -43.62 -17.19
N HIS A 122 1.96 -43.98 -15.98
CA HIS A 122 1.70 -45.31 -15.46
C HIS A 122 0.21 -45.39 -15.15
N ASP A 123 -0.46 -46.42 -15.65
CA ASP A 123 -1.85 -46.75 -15.29
C ASP A 123 -1.93 -47.05 -13.80
N ASP A 124 -2.12 -46.01 -12.99
CA ASP A 124 -2.40 -46.12 -11.57
C ASP A 124 -3.92 -45.98 -11.39
N HIS A 125 -4.59 -47.13 -11.22
CA HIS A 125 -5.90 -47.41 -10.60
C HIS A 125 -7.11 -46.46 -10.74
N ASN A 126 -7.00 -45.33 -11.43
CA ASN A 126 -7.98 -44.26 -11.59
C ASN A 126 -8.26 -44.05 -13.09
N ASP A 127 -8.58 -45.14 -13.77
CA ASP A 127 -9.02 -45.10 -15.15
C ASP A 127 -10.43 -44.48 -15.22
N MET A 128 -10.47 -43.20 -15.60
CA MET A 128 -11.71 -42.41 -15.70
C MET A 128 -12.66 -42.95 -16.78
N THR A 129 -12.20 -43.85 -17.64
CA THR A 129 -13.06 -44.51 -18.64
C THR A 129 -13.99 -45.56 -18.03
N LYS A 130 -13.74 -45.99 -16.79
CA LYS A 130 -14.55 -46.99 -16.07
C LYS A 130 -15.56 -46.37 -15.08
N GLN A 131 -15.73 -45.05 -15.09
CA GLN A 131 -16.62 -44.32 -14.17
C GLN A 131 -18.08 -44.21 -14.64
N TYR A 132 -18.43 -44.72 -15.82
CA TYR A 132 -19.78 -44.70 -16.38
C TYR A 132 -20.27 -46.10 -16.76
#